data_AF-A0A951PEV2-F1
#
_entry.id   AF-A0A951PEV2-F1
#
_cell.length_a   1.000
_cell.length_b   1.000
_cell.length_c   1.000
_cell.angle_alpha   90.00
_cell.angle_beta   90.00
_cell.angle_gamma   90.00
#
_symmetry.space_group_name_H-M   'P 1'
#
loop_
_entity.id
_entity.type
_entity.pdbx_description
1 polymer ?
#
loop_
_entity_poly.entity_id
_entity_poly.type
_entity_poly.pdbx_seq_one_letter_code
_entity_poly.pdbx_strand_id
1 'polypeptide(L)'
;MNIRTFLWATATAIAACALPLAASAQTVDARCDIYPSGEDQASAVLPCTFSQRQGFVRISRQDGVTYELSPTGSDPGNYLDQTGEAAYRQAGLGDRGQIYKMSNETVYVYWDTAGLPSSSNNSGNPTTYTNVIDPNHINVQIREGEFRFQGMLTKLPGPDYSGSDGQVRVILTPKTGRVVVFSEATGQTFYDYTINPVTVGESPSSMCNPAVERC
;
A
#
# COMPACT_ATOMS: atom_id res chain seq x y z
N MET A 1 30.18 -8.45 -87.58
CA MET A 1 31.36 -8.56 -86.70
C MET A 1 30.83 -8.74 -85.28
N ASN A 2 31.06 -9.93 -84.72
CA ASN A 2 30.58 -10.39 -83.41
C ASN A 2 31.31 -9.69 -82.25
N ILE A 3 30.69 -9.64 -81.05
CA ILE A 3 31.25 -9.76 -79.67
C ILE A 3 30.13 -9.39 -78.68
N ARG A 4 29.43 -10.37 -78.09
CA ARG A 4 29.67 -11.12 -76.83
C ARG A 4 28.97 -10.49 -75.61
N THR A 5 27.95 -11.21 -75.19
CA THR A 5 27.25 -11.24 -73.90
C THR A 5 28.17 -11.16 -72.67
N PHE A 6 27.78 -10.37 -71.67
CA PHE A 6 28.15 -10.57 -70.27
C PHE A 6 26.90 -10.47 -69.38
N LEU A 7 26.44 -11.63 -68.91
CA LEU A 7 25.47 -11.78 -67.82
C LEU A 7 26.18 -11.46 -66.51
N TRP A 8 25.70 -10.49 -65.76
CA TRP A 8 26.04 -10.31 -64.35
C TRP A 8 24.82 -10.71 -63.51
N ALA A 9 24.87 -11.90 -62.92
CA ALA A 9 23.93 -12.31 -61.89
C ALA A 9 24.40 -11.72 -60.55
N THR A 10 23.83 -10.59 -60.15
CA THR A 10 24.00 -10.06 -58.79
C THR A 10 22.99 -10.74 -57.87
N ALA A 11 23.43 -11.72 -57.10
CA ALA A 11 22.66 -12.28 -55.99
C ALA A 11 22.73 -11.30 -54.80
N THR A 12 21.69 -10.50 -54.60
CA THR A 12 21.56 -9.62 -53.43
C THR A 12 20.97 -10.42 -52.27
N ALA A 13 21.83 -10.95 -51.40
CA ALA A 13 21.39 -11.54 -50.14
C ALA A 13 21.07 -10.41 -49.14
N ILE A 14 19.78 -10.09 -48.98
CA ILE A 14 19.32 -9.21 -47.89
C ILE A 14 19.30 -10.06 -46.61
N ALA A 15 20.38 -10.00 -45.83
CA ALA A 15 20.41 -10.54 -44.48
C ALA A 15 19.53 -9.66 -43.59
N ALA A 16 18.28 -10.06 -43.38
CA ALA A 16 17.40 -9.45 -42.40
C ALA A 16 17.90 -9.78 -40.99
N CYS A 17 18.73 -8.90 -40.41
CA CYS A 17 19.01 -8.89 -38.98
C CYS A 17 17.72 -8.55 -38.23
N ALA A 18 16.96 -9.57 -37.83
CA ALA A 18 15.92 -9.44 -36.83
C ALA A 18 16.60 -9.18 -35.48
N LEU A 19 16.84 -7.90 -35.16
CA LEU A 19 17.21 -7.50 -33.82
C LEU A 19 16.02 -7.80 -32.90
N PRO A 20 16.15 -8.67 -31.89
CA PRO A 20 15.12 -8.80 -30.88
C PRO A 20 15.05 -7.47 -30.15
N LEU A 21 14.00 -6.68 -30.43
CA LEU A 21 13.63 -5.56 -29.59
C LEU A 21 13.29 -6.17 -28.24
N ALA A 22 14.17 -5.96 -27.24
CA ALA A 22 13.82 -6.20 -25.86
C ALA A 22 12.59 -5.33 -25.55
N ALA A 23 11.41 -5.93 -25.52
CA ALA A 23 10.20 -5.25 -25.11
C ALA A 23 10.41 -4.81 -23.67
N SER A 24 10.66 -3.52 -23.47
CA SER A 24 10.83 -2.95 -22.14
C SER A 24 9.53 -3.15 -21.40
N ALA A 25 9.71 -3.89 -20.35
CA ALA A 25 8.70 -4.62 -19.68
C ALA A 25 8.30 -3.66 -18.55
N GLN A 26 7.40 -2.71 -18.82
CA GLN A 26 7.10 -1.58 -17.91
C GLN A 26 6.37 -2.09 -16.67
N THR A 27 7.14 -2.70 -15.77
CA THR A 27 6.78 -2.92 -14.39
C THR A 27 7.17 -1.67 -13.62
N VAL A 28 6.26 -1.14 -12.82
CA VAL A 28 6.47 0.03 -11.98
C VAL A 28 6.07 -0.31 -10.55
N ASP A 29 6.81 0.26 -9.60
CA ASP A 29 6.38 0.28 -8.20
C ASP A 29 5.21 1.26 -8.07
N ALA A 30 4.22 0.87 -7.28
CA ALA A 30 2.97 1.60 -7.12
C ALA A 30 2.45 1.47 -5.69
N ARG A 31 1.54 2.37 -5.32
CA ARG A 31 0.66 2.20 -4.16
C ARG A 31 -0.67 1.63 -4.61
N CYS A 32 -1.15 0.62 -3.89
CA CYS A 32 -2.47 0.04 -4.11
C CYS A 32 -3.36 0.33 -2.91
N ASP A 33 -4.48 1.02 -3.15
CA ASP A 33 -5.57 1.17 -2.18
C ASP A 33 -6.66 0.16 -2.55
N ILE A 34 -7.05 -0.69 -1.60
CA ILE A 34 -7.95 -1.84 -1.80
C ILE A 34 -9.33 -1.52 -1.24
N TYR A 35 -10.34 -1.55 -2.08
CA TYR A 35 -11.74 -1.28 -1.71
C TYR A 35 -12.55 -2.56 -1.87
N PRO A 36 -13.06 -3.17 -0.80
CA PRO A 36 -13.95 -4.31 -0.93
C PRO A 36 -15.20 -3.98 -1.76
N SER A 37 -15.79 -4.99 -2.41
CA SER A 37 -16.94 -4.78 -3.28
C SER A 37 -18.11 -4.15 -2.51
N GLY A 38 -18.55 -2.97 -2.95
CA GLY A 38 -19.64 -2.22 -2.33
C GLY A 38 -19.21 -1.25 -1.22
N GLU A 39 -17.93 -1.21 -0.87
CA GLU A 39 -17.40 -0.28 0.13
C GLU A 39 -16.83 1.00 -0.53
N ASP A 40 -16.93 2.12 0.18
CA ASP A 40 -16.42 3.43 -0.24
C ASP A 40 -15.13 3.83 0.51
N GLN A 41 -14.63 2.96 1.39
CA GLN A 41 -13.40 3.14 2.12
C GLN A 41 -12.39 2.05 1.73
N ALA A 42 -11.13 2.45 1.61
CA ALA A 42 -10.06 1.48 1.41
C ALA A 42 -9.90 0.66 2.69
N SER A 43 -9.96 -0.66 2.60
CA SER A 43 -9.66 -1.58 3.69
C SER A 43 -8.15 -1.73 3.90
N ALA A 44 -7.36 -1.53 2.85
CA ALA A 44 -5.91 -1.61 2.92
C ALA A 44 -5.22 -0.63 1.95
N VAL A 45 -4.05 -0.13 2.37
CA VAL A 45 -3.13 0.68 1.55
C VAL A 45 -1.75 0.01 1.61
N LEU A 46 -1.25 -0.46 0.48
CA LEU A 46 -0.04 -1.29 0.44
C LEU A 46 0.79 -1.11 -0.83
N PRO A 47 2.12 -1.37 -0.75
CA PRO A 47 2.97 -1.43 -1.91
C PRO A 47 2.48 -2.50 -2.89
N CYS A 48 2.58 -2.21 -4.17
CA CYS A 48 2.33 -3.18 -5.22
C CYS A 48 3.23 -2.91 -6.41
N THR A 49 3.33 -3.89 -7.30
CA THR A 49 3.93 -3.72 -8.62
C THR A 49 2.84 -3.81 -9.66
N PHE A 50 2.88 -2.88 -10.61
CA PHE A 50 1.97 -2.84 -11.74
C PHE A 50 2.75 -3.09 -13.02
N SER A 51 2.23 -3.93 -13.92
CA SER A 51 2.78 -4.06 -15.26
C SER A 51 1.70 -4.24 -16.31
N GLN A 52 1.91 -3.63 -17.48
CA GLN A 52 1.02 -3.79 -18.64
C GLN A 52 1.83 -4.09 -19.89
N ARG A 53 1.54 -5.20 -20.57
CA ARG A 53 2.23 -5.64 -21.80
C ARG A 53 1.26 -6.30 -22.77
N GLN A 54 1.22 -5.80 -24.00
CA GLN A 54 0.33 -6.33 -25.05
C GLN A 54 -1.13 -6.43 -24.60
N GLY A 55 -1.59 -5.46 -23.81
CA GLY A 55 -2.93 -5.44 -23.23
C GLY A 55 -3.09 -6.29 -21.95
N PHE A 56 -2.21 -7.25 -21.66
CA PHE A 56 -2.25 -7.97 -20.38
C PHE A 56 -1.83 -7.05 -19.24
N VAL A 57 -2.51 -7.16 -18.11
CA VAL A 57 -2.19 -6.42 -16.88
C VAL A 57 -1.85 -7.39 -15.77
N ARG A 58 -0.79 -7.09 -15.01
CA ARG A 58 -0.47 -7.79 -13.77
C ARG A 58 -0.34 -6.79 -12.64
N ILE A 59 -1.03 -7.04 -11.54
CA ILE A 59 -0.94 -6.29 -10.29
C ILE A 59 -0.50 -7.26 -9.21
N SER A 60 0.70 -7.10 -8.66
CA SER A 60 1.19 -7.95 -7.57
C SER A 60 1.28 -7.13 -6.29
N ARG A 61 0.43 -7.44 -5.31
CA ARG A 61 0.32 -6.75 -4.01
C ARG A 61 1.33 -7.32 -3.01
N GLN A 62 1.76 -6.49 -2.06
CA GLN A 62 2.69 -6.92 -0.99
C GLN A 62 2.10 -8.01 -0.08
N ASP A 63 0.78 -8.07 0.09
CA ASP A 63 0.10 -9.12 0.87
C ASP A 63 0.00 -10.47 0.16
N GLY A 64 0.65 -10.63 -1.00
CA GLY A 64 0.75 -11.87 -1.75
C GLY A 64 -0.38 -12.08 -2.77
N VAL A 65 -1.38 -11.21 -2.81
CA VAL A 65 -2.44 -11.27 -3.83
C VAL A 65 -1.88 -10.80 -5.17
N THR A 66 -2.14 -11.58 -6.23
CA THR A 66 -1.76 -11.21 -7.61
C THR A 66 -2.98 -11.30 -8.52
N TYR A 67 -3.19 -10.24 -9.30
CA TYR A 67 -4.16 -10.22 -10.39
C TYR A 67 -3.43 -10.36 -11.71
N GLU A 68 -3.82 -11.34 -12.51
CA GLU A 68 -3.39 -11.50 -13.90
C GLU A 68 -4.60 -11.32 -14.80
N LEU A 69 -4.66 -10.19 -15.51
CA LEU A 69 -5.81 -9.77 -16.28
C LEU A 69 -5.52 -9.91 -17.77
N SER A 70 -6.26 -10.79 -18.42
CA SER A 70 -6.20 -11.06 -19.86
C SER A 70 -7.22 -10.20 -20.59
N PRO A 71 -6.83 -9.40 -21.60
CA PRO A 71 -7.77 -8.54 -22.31
C PRO A 71 -8.81 -9.37 -23.06
N THR A 72 -10.05 -8.88 -23.11
CA THR A 72 -11.14 -9.53 -23.86
C THR A 72 -11.78 -8.59 -24.86
N GLY A 73 -12.10 -9.14 -26.04
CA GLY A 73 -12.66 -8.36 -27.14
C GLY A 73 -11.66 -7.39 -27.75
N SER A 74 -12.18 -6.43 -28.51
CA SER A 74 -11.41 -5.38 -29.17
C SER A 74 -11.30 -4.09 -28.35
N ASP A 75 -12.18 -3.91 -27.37
CA ASP A 75 -12.30 -2.67 -26.62
C ASP A 75 -11.38 -2.66 -25.40
N PRO A 76 -10.57 -1.61 -25.21
CA PRO A 76 -9.66 -1.54 -24.07
C PRO A 76 -10.44 -1.46 -22.76
N GLY A 77 -9.88 -2.08 -21.72
CA GLY A 77 -10.42 -2.00 -20.37
C GLY A 77 -11.34 -3.13 -19.95
N ASN A 78 -11.58 -4.12 -20.83
CA ASN A 78 -12.30 -5.34 -20.50
C ASN A 78 -11.32 -6.50 -20.35
N TYR A 79 -11.43 -7.25 -19.25
CA TYR A 79 -10.51 -8.33 -18.92
C TYR A 79 -11.22 -9.55 -18.36
N LEU A 80 -10.53 -10.68 -18.40
CA LEU A 80 -10.76 -11.83 -17.54
C LEU A 80 -9.58 -11.94 -16.58
N ASP A 81 -9.86 -12.21 -15.32
CA ASP A 81 -8.82 -12.53 -14.35
C ASP A 81 -8.32 -13.97 -14.50
N GLN A 82 -7.37 -14.36 -13.64
CA GLN A 82 -6.79 -15.70 -13.63
C GLN A 82 -7.80 -16.84 -13.39
N THR A 83 -9.00 -16.54 -12.89
CA THR A 83 -10.09 -17.50 -12.65
C THR A 83 -11.14 -17.49 -13.75
N GLY A 84 -11.03 -16.57 -14.72
CA GLY A 84 -12.02 -16.38 -15.77
C GLY A 84 -13.20 -15.49 -15.36
N GLU A 85 -13.08 -14.75 -14.26
CA GLU A 85 -14.08 -13.76 -13.85
C GLU A 85 -13.82 -12.42 -14.53
N ALA A 86 -14.88 -11.65 -14.75
CA ALA A 86 -14.78 -10.36 -15.43
C ALA A 86 -14.09 -9.32 -14.54
N ALA A 87 -13.15 -8.58 -15.13
CA ALA A 87 -12.51 -7.43 -14.51
C ALA A 87 -12.50 -6.25 -15.47
N TYR A 88 -12.56 -5.03 -14.93
CA TYR A 88 -12.72 -3.82 -15.72
C TYR A 88 -11.74 -2.73 -15.29
N ARG A 89 -11.09 -2.09 -16.27
CA ARG A 89 -10.37 -0.84 -16.03
C ARG A 89 -11.35 0.33 -16.05
N GLN A 90 -11.37 1.09 -14.98
CA GLN A 90 -12.24 2.25 -14.83
C GLN A 90 -11.44 3.56 -14.92
N ALA A 91 -12.10 4.61 -15.39
CA ALA A 91 -11.61 5.98 -15.26
C ALA A 91 -11.82 6.49 -13.82
N GLY A 92 -11.06 7.49 -13.40
CA GLY A 92 -11.27 8.16 -12.11
C GLY A 92 -10.02 8.76 -11.49
N LEU A 93 -8.84 8.24 -11.82
CA LEU A 93 -7.56 8.72 -11.26
C LEU A 93 -6.78 9.68 -12.15
N GLY A 94 -7.21 9.91 -13.39
CA GLY A 94 -6.52 10.79 -14.32
C GLY A 94 -5.08 10.35 -14.58
N ASP A 95 -4.12 11.25 -14.38
CA ASP A 95 -2.68 11.03 -14.51
C ASP A 95 -2.05 10.40 -13.26
N ARG A 96 -2.78 10.29 -12.15
CA ARG A 96 -2.27 9.76 -10.88
C ARG A 96 -2.21 8.24 -10.82
N GLY A 97 -2.96 7.54 -11.68
CA GLY A 97 -3.15 6.11 -11.50
C GLY A 97 -4.16 5.45 -12.45
N GLN A 98 -4.50 4.21 -12.12
CA GLN A 98 -5.54 3.41 -12.78
C GLN A 98 -6.39 2.67 -11.75
N ILE A 99 -7.66 2.41 -12.11
CA ILE A 99 -8.60 1.68 -11.26
C ILE A 99 -8.94 0.36 -11.96
N TYR A 100 -8.82 -0.73 -11.23
CA TYR A 100 -9.21 -2.06 -11.68
C TYR A 100 -10.30 -2.61 -10.76
N LYS A 101 -11.47 -2.86 -11.33
CA LYS A 101 -12.61 -3.43 -10.62
C LYS A 101 -12.68 -4.93 -10.91
N MET A 102 -12.55 -5.73 -9.87
CA MET A 102 -12.70 -7.18 -9.87
C MET A 102 -14.06 -7.56 -9.25
N SER A 103 -14.35 -8.86 -9.15
CA SER A 103 -15.59 -9.38 -8.57
C SER A 103 -15.76 -9.03 -7.09
N ASN A 104 -14.70 -9.20 -6.32
CA ASN A 104 -14.71 -9.09 -4.85
C ASN A 104 -14.17 -7.76 -4.31
N GLU A 105 -13.43 -7.01 -5.11
CA GLU A 105 -12.79 -5.76 -4.69
C GLU A 105 -12.44 -4.87 -5.89
N THR A 106 -12.11 -3.62 -5.61
CA THR A 106 -11.58 -2.65 -6.56
C THR A 106 -10.21 -2.20 -6.07
N VAL A 107 -9.22 -2.25 -6.97
CA VAL A 107 -7.85 -1.83 -6.68
C VAL A 107 -7.57 -0.51 -7.39
N TYR A 108 -7.24 0.49 -6.59
CA TYR A 108 -6.78 1.79 -7.06
C TYR A 108 -5.24 1.75 -7.07
N VAL A 109 -4.66 1.74 -8.26
CA VAL A 109 -3.21 1.73 -8.48
C VAL A 109 -2.73 3.15 -8.69
N TYR A 110 -1.95 3.69 -7.77
CA TYR A 110 -1.33 5.01 -7.85
C TYR A 110 0.13 4.90 -8.26
N TRP A 111 0.58 5.79 -9.15
CA TRP A 111 1.98 5.86 -9.61
C TRP A 111 2.92 6.45 -8.58
N ASP A 112 2.36 7.21 -7.63
CA ASP A 112 3.09 7.71 -6.48
C ASP A 112 2.97 6.70 -5.33
N THR A 113 4.09 6.48 -4.66
CA THR A 113 4.22 5.61 -3.50
C THR A 113 4.08 6.37 -2.18
N ALA A 114 3.78 7.67 -2.22
CA ALA A 114 3.44 8.45 -1.03
C ALA A 114 2.31 7.79 -0.22
N GLY A 115 2.40 7.83 1.11
CA GLY A 115 1.40 7.21 1.99
C GLY A 115 1.49 5.69 2.10
N LEU A 116 2.44 5.04 1.40
CA LEU A 116 2.79 3.67 1.70
C LEU A 116 3.43 3.57 3.09
N PRO A 117 3.19 2.45 3.80
CA PRO A 117 3.95 2.15 5.00
C PRO A 117 5.44 2.13 4.66
N SER A 118 6.19 2.99 5.35
CA SER A 118 7.64 3.04 5.20
C SER A 118 8.23 1.69 5.57
N SER A 119 8.71 0.94 4.58
CA SER A 119 9.64 -0.18 4.78
C SER A 119 11.01 0.37 5.18
N SER A 120 11.06 1.21 6.22
CA SER A 120 12.19 2.07 6.49
C SER A 120 13.16 1.39 7.44
N ASN A 121 14.27 0.96 6.85
CA ASN A 121 15.58 1.03 7.46
C ASN A 121 16.26 2.42 7.22
N ASN A 122 15.51 3.47 6.83
CA ASN A 122 15.84 4.90 6.94
C ASN A 122 14.87 5.80 6.14
N SER A 123 13.90 6.38 6.83
CA SER A 123 13.16 7.61 6.55
C SER A 123 12.61 8.03 7.92
N GLY A 124 12.75 9.31 8.30
CA GLY A 124 12.62 9.76 9.68
C GLY A 124 11.36 9.26 10.40
N ASN A 125 11.50 8.93 11.69
CA ASN A 125 10.40 8.42 12.51
C ASN A 125 9.17 9.35 12.42
N PRO A 126 7.94 8.80 12.39
CA PRO A 126 6.72 9.59 12.46
C PRO A 126 6.75 10.59 13.62
N THR A 127 6.28 11.80 13.37
CA THR A 127 6.09 12.77 14.47
C THR A 127 4.80 12.44 15.20
N THR A 128 4.91 12.17 16.50
CA THR A 128 3.77 11.82 17.34
C THR A 128 3.53 12.87 18.41
N TYR A 129 2.29 13.33 18.52
CA TYR A 129 1.82 14.17 19.61
C TYR A 129 0.86 13.35 20.46
N THR A 130 1.04 13.39 21.78
CA THR A 130 0.18 12.70 22.74
C THR A 130 -0.40 13.71 23.72
N ASN A 131 -1.66 13.50 24.09
CA ASN A 131 -2.34 14.24 25.16
C ASN A 131 -3.07 13.23 26.04
N VAL A 132 -2.57 13.02 27.25
CA VAL A 132 -3.20 12.12 28.22
C VAL A 132 -4.47 12.77 28.74
N ILE A 133 -5.61 12.11 28.52
CA ILE A 133 -6.90 12.61 28.97
C ILE A 133 -7.18 12.15 30.40
N ASP A 134 -7.02 10.84 30.63
CA ASP A 134 -7.16 10.20 31.93
C ASP A 134 -6.37 8.86 31.96
N PRO A 135 -6.35 8.11 33.07
CA PRO A 135 -5.61 6.84 33.17
C PRO A 135 -6.06 5.72 32.23
N ASN A 136 -7.12 5.91 31.44
CA ASN A 136 -7.68 4.97 30.48
C ASN A 136 -7.74 5.52 29.05
N HIS A 137 -7.51 6.83 28.83
CA HIS A 137 -7.64 7.46 27.52
C HIS A 137 -6.46 8.40 27.18
N ILE A 138 -5.91 8.25 25.98
CA ILE A 138 -4.84 9.10 25.44
C ILE A 138 -5.24 9.56 24.05
N ASN A 139 -5.29 10.86 23.80
CA ASN A 139 -5.39 11.38 22.44
C ASN A 139 -4.02 11.32 21.76
N VAL A 140 -3.98 10.79 20.54
CA VAL A 140 -2.76 10.64 19.76
C VAL A 140 -2.96 11.25 18.37
N GLN A 141 -1.94 11.95 17.89
CA GLN A 141 -1.82 12.40 16.52
C GLN A 141 -0.47 11.96 15.96
N ILE A 142 -0.47 11.27 14.83
CA ILE A 142 0.73 10.78 14.12
C ILE A 142 0.79 11.42 12.74
N ARG A 143 1.97 11.90 12.34
CA ARG A 143 2.22 12.49 11.02
C ARG A 143 3.53 11.98 10.43
N GLU A 144 3.46 11.45 9.21
CA GLU A 144 4.62 11.17 8.35
C GLU A 144 4.19 11.31 6.89
N GLY A 145 4.92 12.07 6.06
CA GLY A 145 4.57 12.24 4.64
C GLY A 145 3.11 12.67 4.44
N GLU A 146 2.32 11.85 3.74
CA GLU A 146 0.86 11.99 3.61
C GLU A 146 0.06 11.25 4.69
N PHE A 147 0.65 10.28 5.39
CA PHE A 147 -0.01 9.52 6.44
C PHE A 147 -0.40 10.40 7.63
N ARG A 148 -1.66 10.32 8.04
CA ARG A 148 -2.21 11.02 9.19
C ARG A 148 -3.08 10.07 10.00
N PHE A 149 -2.80 9.97 11.28
CA PHE A 149 -3.71 9.36 12.24
C PHE A 149 -4.03 10.39 13.32
N GLN A 150 -5.30 10.46 13.72
CA GLN A 150 -5.74 11.23 14.87
C GLN A 150 -6.89 10.49 15.55
N GLY A 151 -6.69 10.11 16.81
CA GLY A 151 -7.70 9.34 17.53
C GLY A 151 -7.45 9.25 19.02
N MET A 152 -8.48 8.83 19.75
CA MET A 152 -8.38 8.50 21.17
C MET A 152 -7.99 7.02 21.30
N LEU A 153 -6.87 6.76 21.96
CA LEU A 153 -6.46 5.42 22.35
C LEU A 153 -7.09 5.09 23.71
N THR A 154 -7.71 3.92 23.78
CA THR A 154 -8.31 3.35 25.00
C THR A 154 -7.38 2.30 25.58
N LYS A 155 -7.25 2.28 26.90
CA LYS A 155 -6.42 1.31 27.61
C LYS A 155 -6.91 -0.12 27.37
N LEU A 156 -5.96 -0.99 27.04
CA LEU A 156 -6.15 -2.43 26.92
C LEU A 156 -5.88 -3.13 28.25
N PRO A 157 -6.30 -4.41 28.40
CA PRO A 157 -5.82 -5.27 29.48
C PRO A 157 -4.29 -5.41 29.39
N GLY A 158 -3.55 -4.61 30.17
CA GLY A 158 -2.10 -4.56 30.14
C GLY A 158 -1.55 -3.14 30.13
N PRO A 159 -0.29 -2.95 29.68
CA PRO A 159 0.34 -1.65 29.64
C PRO A 159 -0.07 -0.82 28.41
N ASP A 160 -0.77 -1.42 27.45
CA ASP A 160 -0.98 -0.85 26.12
C ASP A 160 -2.28 -0.06 26.00
N TYR A 161 -2.30 0.88 25.07
CA TYR A 161 -3.47 1.65 24.66
C TYR A 161 -3.67 1.45 23.17
N SER A 162 -4.92 1.32 22.72
CA SER A 162 -5.25 1.13 21.32
C SER A 162 -6.38 2.03 20.86
N GLY A 163 -6.26 2.50 19.63
CA GLY A 163 -7.31 3.25 18.93
C GLY A 163 -7.21 2.96 17.43
N SER A 164 -8.31 3.16 16.74
CA SER A 164 -8.45 2.84 15.32
C SER A 164 -9.33 3.86 14.64
N ASP A 165 -9.08 4.10 13.36
CA ASP A 165 -9.92 4.88 12.46
C ASP A 165 -10.69 4.01 11.45
N GLY A 166 -10.62 2.67 11.60
CA GLY A 166 -11.22 1.69 10.71
C GLY A 166 -10.29 1.20 9.59
N GLN A 167 -9.22 1.94 9.27
CA GLN A 167 -8.21 1.50 8.31
C GLN A 167 -6.97 0.98 9.03
N VAL A 168 -6.54 1.73 10.05
CA VAL A 168 -5.35 1.41 10.84
C VAL A 168 -5.67 1.34 12.31
N ARG A 169 -5.02 0.40 12.99
CA ARG A 169 -4.96 0.35 14.44
C ARG A 169 -3.62 0.87 14.91
N VAL A 170 -3.68 1.77 15.87
CA VAL A 170 -2.52 2.25 16.61
C VAL A 170 -2.51 1.58 17.97
N ILE A 171 -1.33 1.08 18.37
CA ILE A 171 -1.02 0.61 19.71
C ILE A 171 0.12 1.45 20.27
N LEU A 172 -0.07 2.03 21.45
CA LEU A 172 0.96 2.76 22.20
C LEU A 172 1.22 2.02 23.51
N THR A 173 2.47 1.71 23.79
CA THR A 173 2.95 1.26 25.11
C THR A 173 3.58 2.46 25.82
N PRO A 174 2.89 3.16 26.75
CA PRO A 174 3.35 4.45 27.27
C PRO A 174 4.70 4.37 28.01
N LYS A 175 4.94 3.29 28.76
CA LYS A 175 6.16 3.10 29.55
C LYS A 175 7.43 3.04 28.69
N THR A 176 7.35 2.39 27.54
CA THR A 176 8.48 2.27 26.59
C THR A 176 8.44 3.35 25.52
N GLY A 177 7.30 4.00 25.33
CA GLY A 177 7.05 4.90 24.21
C GLY A 177 6.94 4.17 22.88
N ARG A 178 6.80 2.83 22.86
CA ARG A 178 6.66 2.08 21.60
C ARG A 178 5.31 2.37 20.96
N VAL A 179 5.32 2.70 19.67
CA VAL A 179 4.13 2.91 18.85
C VAL A 179 4.15 1.92 17.70
N VAL A 180 3.07 1.16 17.57
CA VAL A 180 2.84 0.26 16.45
C VAL A 180 1.59 0.72 15.71
N VAL A 181 1.70 0.86 14.40
CA VAL A 181 0.57 1.15 13.51
C VAL A 181 0.46 0.00 12.54
N PHE A 182 -0.71 -0.59 12.37
CA PHE A 182 -0.93 -1.69 11.43
C PHE A 182 -2.30 -1.62 10.78
N SER A 183 -2.44 -2.18 9.58
CA SER A 183 -3.72 -2.31 8.90
C SER A 183 -4.66 -3.23 9.67
N GLU A 184 -5.91 -2.82 9.87
CA GLU A 184 -6.92 -3.72 10.45
C GLU A 184 -7.37 -4.82 9.49
N ALA A 185 -7.34 -4.58 8.18
CA ALA A 185 -7.76 -5.56 7.19
C ALA A 185 -6.72 -6.67 6.98
N THR A 186 -5.43 -6.31 6.89
CA THR A 186 -4.38 -7.29 6.56
C THR A 186 -3.56 -7.73 7.77
N GLY A 187 -3.62 -6.99 8.90
CA GLY A 187 -2.75 -7.19 10.05
C GLY A 187 -1.30 -6.78 9.81
N GLN A 188 -0.99 -6.16 8.66
CA GLN A 188 0.37 -5.77 8.32
C GLN A 188 0.80 -4.51 9.08
N THR A 189 1.96 -4.56 9.73
CA THR A 189 2.56 -3.41 10.40
C THR A 189 3.05 -2.36 9.41
N PHE A 190 2.57 -1.13 9.59
CA PHE A 190 2.97 0.06 8.85
C PHE A 190 4.13 0.80 9.51
N TYR A 191 4.08 0.94 10.84
CA TYR A 191 5.10 1.63 11.61
C TYR A 191 5.36 0.86 12.90
N ASP A 192 6.63 0.72 13.26
CA ASP A 192 7.09 0.24 14.57
C ASP A 192 8.28 1.10 15.00
N TYR A 193 8.02 2.03 15.90
CA TYR A 193 8.99 3.04 16.32
C TYR A 193 8.79 3.40 17.79
N THR A 194 9.70 4.22 18.31
CA THR A 194 9.68 4.64 19.71
C THR A 194 9.64 6.16 19.80
N ILE A 195 8.82 6.66 20.70
CA ILE A 195 8.76 8.06 21.13
C ILE A 195 9.26 8.18 22.58
N ASN A 196 9.36 9.39 23.11
CA ASN A 196 9.61 9.55 24.54
C ASN A 196 8.46 8.88 25.33
N PRO A 197 8.76 8.16 26.43
CA PRO A 197 7.74 7.56 27.28
C PRO A 197 6.66 8.58 27.69
N VAL A 198 5.42 8.13 27.69
CA VAL A 198 4.25 8.94 28.03
C VAL A 198 3.86 8.63 29.46
N THR A 199 3.87 9.64 30.32
CA THR A 199 3.43 9.52 31.72
C THR A 199 1.91 9.52 31.77
N VAL A 200 1.32 8.35 31.86
CA VAL A 200 -0.08 8.18 32.25
C VAL A 200 -0.17 8.09 33.75
N GLY A 201 -0.95 8.97 34.36
CA GLY A 201 -1.08 9.08 35.83
C GLY A 201 -1.41 7.75 36.48
N GLU A 202 -0.79 7.49 37.63
CA GLU A 202 -1.08 6.32 38.45
C GLU A 202 -2.53 6.40 38.97
N SER A 203 -3.21 5.25 38.93
CA SER A 203 -4.55 5.06 39.46
C SER A 203 -4.67 5.56 40.91
N PRO A 204 -5.84 6.08 41.37
CA PRO A 204 -6.06 6.64 42.71
C PRO A 204 -5.65 5.75 43.90
N SER A 205 -5.41 4.47 43.67
CA SER A 205 -4.86 3.51 44.64
C SER A 205 -3.39 3.74 45.02
N SER A 206 -2.64 4.61 44.34
CA SER A 206 -1.30 5.06 44.78
C SER A 206 -1.32 6.38 45.57
N MET A 207 -2.48 7.02 45.72
CA MET A 207 -2.64 8.08 46.71
C MET A 207 -2.82 7.43 48.08
N CYS A 208 -1.93 7.77 49.01
CA CYS A 208 -1.97 7.29 50.38
C CYS A 208 -3.41 7.37 50.94
N ASN A 209 -3.92 6.28 51.50
CA ASN A 209 -5.27 6.23 52.06
C ASN A 209 -5.29 6.97 53.40
N PRO A 210 -5.86 8.19 53.51
CA PRO A 210 -5.74 9.00 54.71
C PRO A 210 -6.55 8.43 55.90
N ALA A 211 -7.39 7.41 55.66
CA ALA A 211 -8.12 6.71 56.71
C ALA A 211 -7.34 5.55 57.34
N VAL A 212 -6.23 5.11 56.71
CA VAL A 212 -5.47 3.92 57.14
C VAL A 212 -3.99 4.23 57.38
N GLU A 213 -3.42 5.25 56.71
CA GLU A 213 -2.02 5.64 56.86
C GLU A 213 -1.89 7.17 56.95
N ARG A 214 -0.90 7.68 57.71
CA ARG A 214 -0.56 9.11 57.71
C ARG A 214 0.37 9.42 56.55
N CYS A 215 -0.15 10.22 55.63
CA CYS A 215 0.58 10.83 54.52
C CYS A 215 1.69 11.77 55.04
#